data_AF-A0A7V8AXZ3-F1
#
_entry.id   AF-A0A7V8AXZ3-F1
#
_cell.length_a   1.000
_cell.length_b   1.000
_cell.length_c   1.000
_cell.angle_alpha   90.00
_cell.angle_beta   90.00
_cell.angle_gamma   90.00
#
_symmetry.space_group_name_H-M   'P 1'
#
loop_
_entity.id
_entity.type
_entity.pdbx_description
1 polymer ?
#
loop_
_entity_poly.entity_id
_entity_poly.type
_entity_poly.pdbx_seq_one_letter_code
_entity_poly.pdbx_strand_id
1 'polypeptide(L)'
;MIECTMHGVAAASAAGASSQALSNTHIQQLVEACIEQTGEALIQTHAASRADVLHAMDTVRQAQAQGQPSDLLTAVAELHGAGEDDLAIAVEALGARLAATLHPSPQLIPFAGRLIAPTAFYESFDRLHKLARALLTPVIFAEDTGSIGVASANPIAATLLAGKIQDLVSRRFDIRPFLTIARLDYPSWTLITHKHFEL
;
A
#
# COMPACT_ATOMS: atom_id res chain seq x y z
N MET A 1 12.55 12.14 54.31
CA MET A 1 13.31 13.25 53.72
C MET A 1 14.52 12.66 53.02
N ILE A 2 14.44 12.50 51.70
CA ILE A 2 15.58 12.26 50.83
C ILE A 2 15.31 13.16 49.63
N GLU A 3 15.94 14.34 49.64
CA GLU A 3 16.12 15.16 48.45
C GLU A 3 17.33 14.61 47.68
N CYS A 4 17.17 14.37 46.38
CA CYS A 4 18.30 14.31 45.46
C CYS A 4 17.86 14.74 44.06
N THR A 5 18.03 16.04 43.84
CA THR A 5 18.69 16.66 42.68
C THR A 5 18.15 16.32 41.29
N MET A 6 17.30 17.21 40.79
CA MET A 6 17.11 17.46 39.36
C MET A 6 18.45 17.91 38.75
N HIS A 7 18.99 17.12 37.83
CA HIS A 7 20.02 17.58 36.89
C HIS A 7 19.41 17.57 35.50
N GLY A 8 19.17 18.78 35.00
CA GLY A 8 18.92 19.00 33.58
C GLY A 8 20.16 18.58 32.79
N VAL A 9 19.96 17.72 31.81
CA VAL A 9 20.96 17.44 30.78
C VAL A 9 20.39 17.93 29.45
N ALA A 10 21.12 18.91 28.93
CA ALA A 10 21.02 19.59 27.67
C ALA A 10 20.29 18.85 26.54
N ALA A 11 19.41 19.61 25.88
CA ALA A 11 18.98 19.36 24.51
C ALA A 11 20.22 19.34 23.59
N ALA A 12 20.69 18.14 23.26
CA ALA A 12 21.64 17.93 22.18
C ALA A 12 20.86 17.79 20.87
N SER A 13 20.80 18.91 20.14
CA SER A 13 20.50 18.96 18.71
C SER A 13 21.44 18.02 17.96
N ALA A 14 20.90 16.92 17.44
CA ALA A 14 21.54 16.09 16.43
C ALA A 14 20.79 16.29 15.10
N ALA A 15 20.87 17.52 14.57
CA ALA A 15 20.65 17.76 13.15
C ALA A 15 21.79 17.07 12.38
N GLY A 16 21.46 16.07 11.56
CA GLY A 16 22.46 15.48 10.66
C GLY A 16 22.22 14.07 10.14
N ALA A 17 21.09 13.41 10.40
CA ALA A 17 20.71 12.24 9.61
C ALA A 17 19.90 12.72 8.40
N SER A 18 20.52 12.69 7.22
CA SER A 18 19.86 13.01 5.95
C SER A 18 18.55 12.24 5.83
N SER A 19 17.44 12.96 6.00
CA SER A 19 16.11 12.52 5.59
C SER A 19 16.16 12.38 4.08
N GLN A 20 16.38 11.16 3.58
CA GLN A 20 15.96 10.86 2.22
C GLN A 20 14.43 10.94 2.21
N ALA A 21 13.92 12.16 2.00
CA ALA A 21 12.55 12.39 1.61
C ALA A 21 12.22 11.40 0.48
N LEU A 22 11.05 10.77 0.52
CA LEU A 22 10.53 9.97 -0.59
C LEU A 22 10.56 10.82 -1.86
N SER A 23 11.58 10.58 -2.68
CA SER A 23 11.76 11.24 -3.97
C SER A 23 10.82 10.59 -5.00
N ASN A 24 10.58 11.28 -6.11
CA ASN A 24 9.79 10.69 -7.19
C ASN A 24 10.44 9.40 -7.73
N THR A 25 11.78 9.37 -7.80
CA THR A 25 12.53 8.17 -8.19
C THR A 25 12.30 7.01 -7.22
N HIS A 26 12.28 7.25 -5.90
CA HIS A 26 11.97 6.21 -4.93
C HIS A 26 10.52 5.71 -5.06
N ILE A 27 9.57 6.59 -5.36
CA ILE A 27 8.18 6.19 -5.62
C ILE A 27 8.11 5.29 -6.85
N GLN A 28 8.75 5.68 -7.95
CA GLN A 28 8.79 4.88 -9.18
C GLN A 28 9.44 3.51 -8.95
N GLN A 29 10.52 3.45 -8.18
CA GLN A 29 11.17 2.18 -7.82
C GLN A 29 10.25 1.27 -6.99
N LEU A 30 9.47 1.82 -6.07
CA LEU A 30 8.51 1.04 -5.29
C LEU A 30 7.32 0.56 -6.13
N VAL A 31 6.87 1.37 -7.09
CA VAL A 31 5.84 0.96 -8.05
C VAL A 31 6.36 -0.17 -8.93
N GLU A 32 7.57 -0.05 -9.48
CA GLU A 32 8.17 -1.13 -10.29
C GLU A 32 8.36 -2.39 -9.47
N ALA A 33 8.88 -2.27 -8.24
CA ALA A 33 9.00 -3.41 -7.33
C ALA A 33 7.66 -4.07 -7.02
N CYS A 34 6.57 -3.28 -6.93
CA CYS A 34 5.22 -3.82 -6.79
C CYS A 34 4.81 -4.63 -8.03
N ILE A 35 5.02 -4.09 -9.24
CA ILE A 35 4.69 -4.77 -10.50
C ILE A 35 5.46 -6.08 -10.61
N GLU A 36 6.77 -6.07 -10.35
CA GLU A 36 7.63 -7.25 -10.40
C GLU A 36 7.25 -8.31 -9.36
N GLN A 37 7.07 -7.92 -8.10
CA GLN A 37 6.73 -8.86 -7.03
C GLN A 37 5.32 -9.45 -7.21
N THR A 38 4.35 -8.63 -7.63
CA THR A 38 3.00 -9.11 -7.94
C THR A 38 3.02 -10.05 -9.14
N GLY A 39 3.76 -9.72 -10.21
CA GLY A 39 3.89 -10.57 -11.38
C GLY A 39 4.54 -11.92 -11.06
N GLU A 40 5.65 -11.92 -10.33
CA GLU A 40 6.33 -13.16 -9.92
C GLU A 40 5.41 -14.02 -9.03
N ALA A 41 4.69 -13.42 -8.07
CA ALA A 41 3.74 -14.14 -7.23
C ALA A 41 2.58 -14.75 -8.04
N LEU A 42 2.05 -14.05 -9.04
CA LEU A 42 1.02 -14.57 -9.94
C LEU A 42 1.51 -15.80 -10.72
N ILE A 43 2.75 -15.77 -11.21
CA ILE A 43 3.38 -16.89 -11.93
C ILE A 43 3.61 -18.08 -11.00
N GLN A 44 4.20 -17.84 -9.83
CA GLN A 44 4.54 -18.89 -8.85
C GLN A 44 3.29 -19.59 -8.31
N THR A 45 2.21 -18.85 -8.11
CA THR A 45 0.94 -19.42 -7.67
C THR A 45 0.16 -20.06 -8.80
N HIS A 46 0.60 -19.99 -10.06
CA HIS A 46 -0.16 -20.40 -11.24
C HIS A 46 -1.53 -19.68 -11.33
N ALA A 47 -1.61 -18.44 -10.87
CA ALA A 47 -2.80 -17.58 -10.95
C ALA A 47 -3.09 -17.07 -12.36
N ALA A 48 -2.05 -16.92 -13.16
CA ALA A 48 -2.12 -16.56 -14.56
C ALA A 48 -0.94 -17.19 -15.31
N SER A 49 -1.02 -17.25 -16.64
CA SER A 49 0.11 -17.72 -17.45
C SER A 49 1.23 -16.67 -17.43
N ARG A 50 2.48 -17.11 -17.63
CA ARG A 50 3.62 -16.18 -17.73
C ARG A 50 3.43 -15.16 -18.86
N ALA A 51 2.83 -15.56 -19.98
CA ALA A 51 2.59 -14.68 -21.11
C ALA A 51 1.59 -13.57 -20.74
N ASP A 52 0.49 -13.92 -20.08
CA ASP A 52 -0.54 -12.97 -19.66
C ASP A 52 -0.01 -12.02 -18.60
N VAL A 53 0.76 -12.52 -17.63
CA VAL A 53 1.39 -11.68 -16.59
C VAL A 53 2.34 -10.67 -17.21
N LEU A 54 3.23 -11.08 -18.12
CA LEU A 54 4.16 -10.15 -18.77
C LEU A 54 3.41 -9.09 -19.59
N HIS A 55 2.38 -9.48 -20.33
CA HIS A 55 1.54 -8.54 -21.07
C HIS A 55 0.83 -7.55 -20.14
N ALA A 56 0.25 -8.03 -19.03
CA ALA A 56 -0.37 -7.17 -18.02
C ALA A 56 0.63 -6.21 -17.37
N MET A 57 1.84 -6.66 -17.06
CA MET A 57 2.90 -5.81 -16.50
C MET A 57 3.26 -4.67 -17.45
N ASP A 58 3.37 -4.95 -18.76
CA ASP A 58 3.63 -3.91 -19.76
C ASP A 58 2.48 -2.91 -19.87
N THR A 59 1.23 -3.37 -19.82
CA THR A 59 0.04 -2.50 -19.77
C THR A 59 0.05 -1.58 -18.55
N VAL A 60 0.33 -2.13 -17.36
CA VAL A 60 0.42 -1.34 -16.12
C VAL A 60 1.56 -0.33 -16.20
N ARG A 61 2.74 -0.72 -16.69
CA ARG A 61 3.88 0.20 -16.88
C ARG A 61 3.54 1.35 -17.83
N GLN A 62 2.83 1.06 -18.93
CA GLN A 62 2.37 2.09 -19.87
C GLN A 62 1.39 3.06 -19.22
N ALA A 63 0.40 2.57 -18.47
CA ALA A 63 -0.53 3.43 -17.72
C ALA A 63 0.21 4.32 -16.70
N GLN A 64 1.14 3.75 -15.94
CA GLN A 64 1.95 4.48 -14.97
C GLN A 64 2.80 5.56 -15.64
N ALA A 65 3.38 5.30 -16.82
CA ALA A 65 4.13 6.28 -17.60
C ALA A 65 3.25 7.46 -18.09
N GLN A 66 1.94 7.24 -18.23
CA GLN A 66 0.95 8.25 -18.57
C GLN A 66 0.39 8.98 -17.33
N GLY A 67 0.90 8.67 -16.13
CA GLY A 67 0.42 9.24 -14.88
C GLY A 67 -0.93 8.69 -14.43
N GLN A 68 -1.35 7.54 -14.96
CA GLN A 68 -2.56 6.83 -14.58
C GLN A 68 -2.18 5.64 -13.68
N PRO A 69 -2.47 5.71 -12.36
CA PRO A 69 -2.27 4.57 -11.49
C PRO A 69 -3.11 3.38 -11.96
N SER A 70 -2.49 2.22 -12.05
CA SER A 70 -3.13 0.97 -12.47
C SER A 70 -2.63 -0.18 -11.62
N ASP A 71 -3.50 -1.16 -11.35
CA ASP A 71 -3.18 -2.36 -10.57
C ASP A 71 -3.08 -3.59 -11.48
N LEU A 72 -2.10 -4.43 -11.20
CA LEU A 72 -1.79 -5.61 -12.01
C LEU A 72 -2.87 -6.69 -11.90
N LEU A 73 -3.61 -6.79 -10.79
CA LEU A 73 -4.68 -7.79 -10.68
C LEU A 73 -5.84 -7.45 -11.60
N THR A 74 -6.21 -6.17 -11.69
CA THR A 74 -7.21 -5.68 -12.65
C THR A 74 -6.78 -5.96 -14.08
N ALA A 75 -5.55 -5.60 -14.46
CA ALA A 75 -5.04 -5.82 -15.81
C ALA A 75 -5.03 -7.31 -16.20
N VAL A 76 -4.65 -8.21 -15.28
CA VAL A 76 -4.71 -9.66 -15.54
C VAL A 76 -6.15 -10.16 -15.65
N ALA A 77 -7.05 -9.69 -14.79
CA ALA A 77 -8.46 -10.07 -14.85
C ALA A 77 -9.11 -9.65 -16.18
N GLU A 78 -8.86 -8.43 -16.63
CA GLU A 78 -9.34 -7.93 -17.93
C GLU A 78 -8.80 -8.74 -19.10
N LEU A 79 -7.51 -9.13 -19.07
CA LEU A 79 -6.93 -9.99 -20.10
C LEU A 79 -7.55 -11.38 -20.16
N HIS A 80 -7.99 -11.91 -19.02
CA HIS A 80 -8.75 -13.16 -18.97
C HIS A 80 -10.21 -12.99 -19.44
N GLY A 81 -10.59 -11.78 -19.88
CA GLY A 81 -11.92 -11.47 -20.41
C GLY A 81 -12.95 -11.11 -19.34
N ALA A 82 -12.52 -10.79 -18.11
CA ALA A 82 -13.45 -10.33 -17.07
C ALA A 82 -14.03 -8.97 -17.47
N GLY A 83 -15.34 -8.95 -17.70
CA GLY A 83 -16.12 -7.71 -17.88
C GLY A 83 -16.49 -7.07 -16.54
N GLU A 84 -17.23 -5.97 -16.59
CA GLU A 84 -17.65 -5.20 -15.40
C GLU A 84 -18.32 -6.07 -14.33
N ASP A 85 -19.16 -7.02 -14.75
CA ASP A 85 -19.91 -7.92 -13.85
C ASP A 85 -19.03 -8.95 -13.15
N ASP A 86 -17.94 -9.40 -13.79
CA ASP A 86 -17.10 -10.51 -13.31
C ASP A 86 -15.76 -10.03 -12.72
N LEU A 87 -15.40 -8.76 -12.96
CA LEU A 87 -14.10 -8.20 -12.59
C LEU A 87 -13.84 -8.30 -11.08
N ALA A 88 -14.88 -8.05 -10.27
CA ALA A 88 -14.77 -8.14 -8.82
C ALA A 88 -14.37 -9.55 -8.35
N ILE A 89 -15.00 -10.58 -8.93
CA ILE A 89 -14.75 -11.98 -8.61
C ILE A 89 -13.33 -12.37 -9.05
N ALA A 90 -12.94 -11.99 -10.26
CA ALA A 90 -11.63 -12.29 -10.82
C ALA A 90 -10.49 -11.66 -9.99
N VAL A 91 -10.59 -10.37 -9.67
CA VAL A 91 -9.59 -9.67 -8.85
C VAL A 91 -9.53 -10.24 -7.45
N GLU A 92 -10.67 -10.58 -6.84
CA GLU A 92 -10.70 -11.19 -5.51
C GLU A 92 -10.00 -12.56 -5.50
N ALA A 93 -10.26 -13.39 -6.52
CA ALA A 93 -9.63 -14.70 -6.66
C ALA A 93 -8.11 -14.59 -6.81
N LEU A 94 -7.63 -13.67 -7.67
CA LEU A 94 -6.20 -13.40 -7.82
C LEU A 94 -5.58 -12.89 -6.51
N GLY A 95 -6.22 -11.90 -5.87
CA GLY A 95 -5.76 -11.32 -4.61
C GLY A 95 -5.70 -12.33 -3.47
N ALA A 96 -6.62 -13.29 -3.41
CA ALA A 96 -6.59 -14.38 -2.44
C ALA A 96 -5.39 -15.32 -2.65
N ARG A 97 -5.05 -15.66 -3.90
CA ARG A 97 -3.86 -16.47 -4.21
C ARG A 97 -2.57 -15.76 -3.84
N LEU A 98 -2.50 -14.44 -4.05
CA LEU A 98 -1.35 -13.64 -3.65
C LEU A 98 -1.24 -13.51 -2.14
N ALA A 99 -2.35 -13.31 -1.43
CA ALA A 99 -2.32 -13.23 0.03
C ALA A 99 -1.72 -14.50 0.65
N ALA A 100 -1.99 -15.67 0.05
CA ALA A 100 -1.43 -16.95 0.50
C ALA A 100 0.09 -17.09 0.34
N THR A 101 0.76 -16.23 -0.46
CA THR A 101 2.23 -16.21 -0.57
C THR A 101 2.91 -15.35 0.49
N LEU A 102 2.13 -14.58 1.26
CA LEU A 102 2.64 -13.63 2.25
C LEU A 102 2.48 -14.17 3.67
N HIS A 103 3.40 -13.77 4.55
CA HIS A 103 3.35 -14.09 5.97
C HIS A 103 3.51 -12.84 6.86
N PRO A 104 2.55 -12.53 7.75
CA PRO A 104 1.23 -13.18 7.87
C PRO A 104 0.36 -12.92 6.62
N SER A 105 -0.52 -13.88 6.29
CA SER A 105 -1.44 -13.73 5.14
C SER A 105 -2.44 -12.60 5.40
N PRO A 106 -2.46 -11.52 4.58
CA PRO A 106 -3.40 -10.42 4.75
C PRO A 106 -4.85 -10.90 4.69
N GLN A 107 -5.65 -10.50 5.68
CA GLN A 107 -7.05 -10.89 5.80
C GLN A 107 -7.94 -10.00 4.93
N LEU A 108 -9.00 -10.57 4.36
CA LEU A 108 -10.03 -9.81 3.64
C LEU A 108 -10.88 -9.03 4.64
N ILE A 109 -10.98 -7.72 4.44
CA ILE A 109 -11.91 -6.87 5.18
C ILE A 109 -13.01 -6.43 4.23
N PRO A 110 -14.23 -6.98 4.36
CA PRO A 110 -15.36 -6.51 3.57
C PRO A 110 -15.81 -5.13 4.08
N PHE A 111 -16.37 -4.31 3.20
CA PHE A 111 -16.99 -3.02 3.53
C PHE A 111 -16.02 -1.92 4.02
N ALA A 112 -14.72 -2.07 3.78
CA ALA A 112 -13.74 -1.03 4.11
C ALA A 112 -14.00 0.29 3.35
N GLY A 113 -14.81 0.27 2.28
CA GLY A 113 -15.23 1.47 1.56
C GLY A 113 -15.98 2.51 2.41
N ARG A 114 -16.40 2.17 3.64
CA ARG A 114 -17.00 3.11 4.61
C ARG A 114 -15.97 3.87 5.45
N LEU A 115 -14.72 3.43 5.45
CA LEU A 115 -13.66 4.07 6.22
C LEU A 115 -13.36 5.45 5.64
N ILE A 116 -12.95 6.36 6.53
CA ILE A 116 -12.58 7.73 6.17
C ILE A 116 -11.10 7.82 5.82
N ALA A 117 -10.77 8.77 4.96
CA ALA A 117 -9.38 9.08 4.66
C ALA A 117 -8.70 9.68 5.90
N PRO A 118 -7.51 9.22 6.29
CA PRO A 118 -6.77 9.79 7.40
C PRO A 118 -6.09 11.10 6.98
N THR A 119 -6.87 12.15 6.74
CA THR A 119 -6.39 13.42 6.15
C THR A 119 -5.21 14.01 6.91
N ALA A 120 -5.27 14.08 8.25
CA ALA A 120 -4.19 14.59 9.07
C ALA A 120 -2.87 13.80 8.91
N PHE A 121 -2.97 12.49 8.66
CA PHE A 121 -1.80 11.66 8.35
C PHE A 121 -1.23 12.01 6.98
N TYR A 122 -2.07 12.13 5.95
CA TYR A 122 -1.61 12.50 4.61
C TYR A 122 -1.04 13.92 4.55
N GLU A 123 -1.59 14.88 5.28
CA GLU A 123 -1.02 16.23 5.43
C GLU A 123 0.36 16.18 6.09
N SER A 124 0.53 15.34 7.11
CA SER A 124 1.81 15.15 7.80
C SER A 124 2.85 14.39 6.97
N PHE A 125 2.41 13.66 5.95
CA PHE A 125 3.21 12.76 5.12
C PHE A 125 2.80 12.81 3.63
N ASP A 126 2.78 13.99 3.01
CA ASP A 126 2.35 14.20 1.59
C ASP A 126 3.01 13.22 0.60
N ARG A 127 4.29 12.90 0.80
CA ARG A 127 5.00 11.94 -0.06
C ARG A 127 4.49 10.50 0.08
N LEU A 128 4.02 10.10 1.26
CA LEU A 128 3.35 8.82 1.45
C LEU A 128 1.97 8.83 0.79
N HIS A 129 1.25 9.96 0.78
CA HIS A 129 -0.01 10.07 0.04
C HIS A 129 0.21 9.86 -1.47
N LYS A 130 1.26 10.46 -2.03
CA LYS A 130 1.67 10.25 -3.43
C LYS A 130 2.05 8.79 -3.73
N LEU A 131 2.80 8.15 -2.84
CA LEU A 131 3.13 6.72 -2.96
C LEU A 131 1.88 5.84 -2.87
N ALA A 132 1.02 6.09 -1.89
CA ALA A 132 -0.25 5.40 -1.69
C ALA A 132 -1.14 5.48 -2.94
N ARG A 133 -1.25 6.68 -3.54
CA ARG A 133 -1.96 6.89 -4.81
C ARG A 133 -1.34 6.11 -5.97
N ALA A 134 -0.01 6.15 -6.11
CA ALA A 134 0.69 5.45 -7.19
C ALA A 134 0.55 3.91 -7.11
N LEU A 135 0.47 3.38 -5.88
CA LEU A 135 0.23 1.97 -5.59
C LEU A 135 -1.25 1.59 -5.49
N LEU A 136 -2.19 2.53 -5.70
CA LEU A 136 -3.62 2.34 -5.45
C LEU A 136 -3.92 1.68 -4.09
N THR A 137 -3.19 2.10 -3.07
CA THR A 137 -3.18 1.44 -1.75
C THR A 137 -3.47 2.47 -0.67
N PRO A 138 -4.72 2.61 -0.21
CA PRO A 138 -5.08 3.52 0.87
C PRO A 138 -4.50 3.12 2.24
N VAL A 139 -4.29 4.13 3.07
CA VAL A 139 -4.10 3.99 4.51
C VAL A 139 -5.50 3.97 5.12
N ILE A 140 -5.83 2.91 5.87
CA ILE A 140 -7.12 2.78 6.55
C ILE A 140 -6.99 3.21 8.01
N PHE A 141 -7.99 3.92 8.52
CA PHE A 141 -8.03 4.40 9.90
C PHE A 141 -9.32 3.93 10.58
N ALA A 142 -9.17 3.29 11.73
CA ALA A 142 -10.28 2.85 12.58
C ALA A 142 -10.39 3.80 13.79
N GLU A 143 -11.30 4.77 13.70
CA GLU A 143 -11.47 5.85 14.68
C GLU A 143 -11.65 5.32 16.11
N ASP A 144 -12.53 4.32 16.28
CA ASP A 144 -12.88 3.73 17.59
C ASP A 144 -11.67 3.17 18.34
N THR A 145 -10.63 2.75 17.61
CA THR A 145 -9.43 2.13 18.17
C THR A 145 -8.18 3.00 18.03
N GLY A 146 -8.30 4.18 17.39
CA GLY A 146 -7.16 5.03 17.04
C GLY A 146 -6.08 4.31 16.21
N SER A 147 -6.44 3.26 15.47
CA SER A 147 -5.48 2.37 14.80
C SER A 147 -5.37 2.67 13.31
N ILE A 148 -4.15 2.60 12.79
CA ILE A 148 -3.83 2.76 11.37
C ILE A 148 -3.46 1.41 10.76
N GLY A 149 -3.95 1.16 9.55
CA GLY A 149 -3.56 0.03 8.72
C GLY A 149 -3.37 0.46 7.27
N VAL A 150 -3.01 -0.52 6.44
CA VAL A 150 -2.88 -0.38 5.00
C VAL A 150 -3.69 -1.47 4.34
N ALA A 151 -4.44 -1.13 3.29
CA ALA A 151 -5.25 -2.11 2.60
C ALA A 151 -5.26 -1.89 1.09
N SER A 152 -5.31 -2.98 0.33
CA SER A 152 -5.43 -2.95 -1.13
C SER A 152 -6.06 -4.24 -1.65
N ALA A 153 -6.60 -4.23 -2.87
CA ALA A 153 -6.92 -5.47 -3.57
C ALA A 153 -5.66 -6.32 -3.80
N ASN A 154 -4.52 -5.65 -4.06
CA ASN A 154 -3.21 -6.27 -4.22
C ASN A 154 -2.42 -6.26 -2.88
N PRO A 155 -2.30 -7.41 -2.19
CA PRO A 155 -1.71 -7.46 -0.86
C PRO A 155 -0.20 -7.18 -0.83
N ILE A 156 0.49 -7.31 -1.98
CA ILE A 156 1.91 -6.94 -2.11
C ILE A 156 2.06 -5.41 -2.07
N ALA A 157 1.18 -4.69 -2.78
CA ALA A 157 1.14 -3.22 -2.74
C ALA A 157 0.91 -2.71 -1.31
N ALA A 158 -0.01 -3.34 -0.57
CA ALA A 158 -0.27 -3.05 0.83
C ALA A 158 0.97 -3.29 1.72
N THR A 159 1.70 -4.38 1.48
CA THR A 159 2.93 -4.72 2.20
C THR A 159 4.04 -3.69 1.95
N LEU A 160 4.25 -3.29 0.70
CA LEU A 160 5.26 -2.30 0.33
C LEU A 160 4.98 -0.93 0.96
N LEU A 161 3.73 -0.47 0.91
CA LEU A 161 3.36 0.79 1.55
C LEU A 161 3.48 0.71 3.07
N ALA A 162 3.05 -0.39 3.70
CA ALA A 162 3.18 -0.58 5.14
C ALA A 162 4.64 -0.55 5.58
N GLY A 163 5.54 -1.26 4.88
CA GLY A 163 6.98 -1.20 5.13
C GLY A 163 7.51 0.24 5.03
N LYS A 164 7.05 1.00 4.03
CA LYS A 164 7.51 2.39 3.87
C LYS A 164 6.99 3.33 4.95
N ILE A 165 5.76 3.15 5.41
CA ILE A 165 5.21 3.91 6.54
C ILE A 165 5.99 3.58 7.80
N GLN A 166 6.23 2.29 8.09
CA GLN A 166 7.01 1.88 9.25
C GLN A 166 8.39 2.52 9.25
N ASP A 167 9.12 2.47 8.13
CA ASP A 167 10.43 3.07 7.99
C ASP A 167 10.44 4.58 8.28
N LEU A 168 9.49 5.32 7.72
CA LEU A 168 9.44 6.78 7.86
C LEU A 168 9.02 7.22 9.25
N VAL A 169 7.97 6.59 9.81
CA VAL A 169 7.48 6.88 11.15
C VAL A 169 8.54 6.52 12.17
N SER A 170 9.21 5.37 12.00
CA SER A 170 10.30 4.97 12.90
C SER A 170 11.46 5.96 12.90
N ARG A 171 11.89 6.42 11.73
CA ARG A 171 12.97 7.42 11.64
C ARG A 171 12.56 8.78 12.19
N ARG A 172 11.29 9.17 12.06
CA ARG A 172 10.81 10.50 12.47
C ARG A 172 10.59 10.61 13.99
N PHE A 173 10.08 9.55 14.61
CA PHE A 173 9.64 9.58 16.00
C PHE A 173 10.42 8.63 16.92
N ASP A 174 11.36 7.86 16.39
CA ASP A 174 12.13 6.85 17.14
C ASP A 174 11.24 5.81 17.85
N ILE A 175 10.15 5.41 17.18
CA ILE A 175 9.21 4.37 17.64
C ILE A 175 9.08 3.27 16.58
N ARG A 176 8.61 2.08 16.95
CA ARG A 176 8.27 1.04 15.96
C ARG A 176 6.75 0.93 15.85
N PRO A 177 6.11 1.55 14.85
CA PRO A 177 4.67 1.43 14.69
C PRO A 177 4.31 0.00 14.27
N PHE A 178 3.22 -0.52 14.82
CA PHE A 178 2.58 -1.72 14.32
C PHE A 178 1.51 -1.34 13.30
N LEU A 179 1.57 -1.90 12.09
CA LEU A 179 0.58 -1.66 11.04
C LEU A 179 -0.10 -2.97 10.66
N THR A 180 -1.43 -2.92 10.63
CA THR A 180 -2.24 -4.00 10.06
C THR A 180 -2.21 -3.91 8.54
N ILE A 181 -1.91 -5.03 7.87
CA ILE A 181 -2.01 -5.17 6.42
C ILE A 181 -3.28 -5.99 6.13
N ALA A 182 -4.16 -5.44 5.30
CA ALA A 182 -5.42 -6.08 4.94
C ALA A 182 -5.60 -6.14 3.42
N ARG A 183 -6.44 -7.07 2.99
CA ARG A 183 -6.95 -7.16 1.62
C ARG A 183 -8.35 -6.55 1.55
N LEU A 184 -8.64 -5.85 0.46
CA LEU A 184 -9.97 -5.31 0.18
C LEU A 184 -10.66 -6.12 -0.92
N ASP A 185 -11.99 -6.23 -0.83
CA ASP A 185 -12.80 -6.62 -1.98
C ASP A 185 -12.75 -5.52 -3.05
N TYR A 186 -12.91 -5.91 -4.32
CA TYR A 186 -12.75 -4.98 -5.44
C TYR A 186 -13.69 -3.77 -5.37
N PRO A 187 -15.02 -3.91 -5.09
CA PRO A 187 -15.90 -2.76 -4.93
C PRO A 187 -15.46 -1.80 -3.81
N SER A 188 -15.09 -2.34 -2.64
CA SER A 188 -14.59 -1.52 -1.52
C SER A 188 -13.30 -0.81 -1.88
N TRP A 189 -12.37 -1.52 -2.56
CA TRP A 189 -11.09 -0.99 -3.01
C TRP A 189 -11.26 0.17 -3.98
N THR A 190 -12.09 0.03 -5.02
CA THR A 190 -12.39 1.10 -5.98
C THR A 190 -13.03 2.30 -5.31
N LEU A 191 -13.99 2.07 -4.40
CA LEU A 191 -14.66 3.16 -3.70
C LEU A 191 -13.69 3.94 -2.80
N ILE A 192 -12.84 3.24 -2.05
CA ILE A 192 -11.91 3.91 -1.12
C ILE A 192 -10.76 4.60 -1.85
N THR A 193 -10.26 4.05 -2.96
CA THR A 193 -9.20 4.70 -3.75
C THR A 193 -9.70 5.98 -4.39
N HIS A 194 -10.92 5.99 -4.94
CA HIS A 194 -11.57 7.22 -5.42
C HIS A 194 -11.70 8.26 -4.30
N LYS A 195 -12.16 7.84 -3.10
CA LYS A 195 -12.28 8.75 -1.95
C LYS A 195 -10.94 9.33 -1.47
N HIS A 196 -9.87 8.55 -1.49
CA HIS A 196 -8.57 8.96 -0.95
C HIS A 196 -7.72 9.74 -1.95
N PHE A 197 -7.93 9.51 -3.25
CA PHE A 197 -6.99 9.92 -4.30
C PHE A 197 -7.63 10.71 -5.45
N GLU A 198 -8.95 10.90 -5.45
CA GLU A 198 -9.68 11.66 -6.47
C GLU A 198 -9.43 11.10 -7.90
N LEU A 199 -9.50 9.77 -8.02
CA LEU A 199 -9.28 9.02 -9.27
C LEU A 199 -10.58 8.67 -9.97
#